data_AF-A0A419KK45-F1
#
_entry.id   AF-A0A419KK45-F1
#
_cell.length_a   1.000
_cell.length_b   1.000
_cell.length_c   1.000
_cell.angle_alpha   90.00
_cell.angle_beta   90.00
_cell.angle_gamma   90.00
#
_symmetry.space_group_name_H-M   'P 1'
#
loop_
_entity.id
_entity.type
_entity.pdbx_description
1 polymer ?
#
loop_
_entity_poly.entity_id
_entity_poly.type
_entity_poly.pdbx_seq_one_letter_code
_entity_poly.pdbx_strand_id
1 'polypeptide(L)'
;MSGIRDLDGEPVVPQYICIHEADPRHGGTAHPSFSIEYVPAKYVVVLHAKTAMKLPRTVISRIAVKVKDVEEGRSLARLAVLDWDNVEAFYTHLGKVYRVRIGERKVVGGLNSLTIPLAIATMNIGLAALSDVYERKREALIMSCVGFNPMHISSIFICEALVIGAISGTLGFVLGINSYRLITLPQFRLGVRQKIEPEWGITALVLSILASMVGSLIPAIKASMLATPSLIRRWKLDSSILKRKRGNGENYFIEIPLEVTKENVVDFLLYLSGHLRRCGRPYISSEWFEDVHITGHEPPKINLYFVHKWSGGRVHTVNRLLPAKSGPRHYVFHLESTTFRQVPKESSMRQIQKTVSVLRRLILRYSHDYRYKMISERQIGRFHIERVKV
;
A
#
# COMPACT_ATOMS: atom_id res chain seq x y z
N MET A 1 15.74 53.13 -55.47
CA MET A 1 16.17 52.17 -54.43
C MET A 1 15.70 50.73 -54.70
N SER A 2 15.51 50.29 -55.96
CA SER A 2 15.06 48.91 -56.27
C SER A 2 16.17 47.86 -56.34
N GLY A 3 17.43 48.23 -56.07
CA GLY A 3 18.58 47.35 -56.23
C GLY A 3 19.30 46.92 -54.94
N ILE A 4 18.91 47.46 -53.77
CA ILE A 4 19.57 47.11 -52.51
C ILE A 4 18.81 45.95 -51.86
N ARG A 5 19.45 44.79 -51.82
CA ARG A 5 18.98 43.59 -51.15
C ARG A 5 19.69 43.45 -49.81
N ASP A 6 18.97 43.02 -48.79
CA ASP A 6 19.50 42.64 -47.48
C ASP A 6 20.23 41.28 -47.59
N LEU A 7 20.88 40.86 -46.53
CA LEU A 7 21.76 39.69 -46.47
C LEU A 7 21.04 38.34 -46.67
N ASP A 8 19.72 38.33 -46.55
CA ASP A 8 18.81 37.21 -46.87
C ASP A 8 18.34 37.22 -48.33
N GLY A 9 18.78 38.19 -49.14
CA GLY A 9 18.38 38.36 -50.54
C GLY A 9 17.03 39.07 -50.73
N GLU A 10 16.36 39.43 -49.63
CA GLU A 10 15.12 40.18 -49.60
C GLU A 10 15.38 41.68 -49.79
N PRO A 11 14.45 42.45 -50.38
CA PRO A 11 14.64 43.89 -50.51
C PRO A 11 14.52 44.58 -49.13
N VAL A 12 15.33 45.62 -48.91
CA VAL A 12 15.41 46.37 -47.61
C VAL A 12 14.12 47.18 -47.30
N VAL A 13 13.12 47.11 -48.17
CA VAL A 13 11.85 47.84 -48.00
C VAL A 13 10.92 47.10 -47.03
N PRO A 14 10.11 47.83 -46.25
CA PRO A 14 9.14 47.22 -45.36
C PRO A 14 8.09 46.41 -46.14
N GLN A 15 7.52 45.42 -45.48
CA GLN A 15 6.41 44.63 -46.00
C GLN A 15 5.06 45.23 -45.55
N TYR A 16 4.04 45.07 -46.37
CA TYR A 16 2.65 45.38 -46.03
C TYR A 16 1.77 44.15 -46.23
N ILE A 17 0.69 44.08 -45.45
CA ILE A 17 -0.27 42.97 -45.51
C ILE A 17 -1.37 43.37 -46.49
N CYS A 18 -1.43 42.71 -47.64
CA CYS A 18 -2.56 42.76 -48.55
C CYS A 18 -3.65 41.83 -48.02
N ILE A 19 -4.81 42.39 -47.71
CA ILE A 19 -6.00 41.62 -47.38
C ILE A 19 -6.79 41.48 -48.68
N HIS A 20 -6.79 40.28 -49.25
CA HIS A 20 -7.65 39.98 -50.38
C HIS A 20 -9.03 39.63 -49.83
N GLU A 21 -9.98 40.53 -50.04
CA GLU A 21 -11.38 40.24 -49.78
C GLU A 21 -11.81 39.09 -50.69
N ALA A 22 -12.48 38.11 -50.11
CA ALA A 22 -12.94 36.96 -50.87
C ALA A 22 -13.95 37.37 -51.93
N ASP A 23 -13.79 36.85 -53.16
CA ASP A 23 -14.71 37.09 -54.26
C ASP A 23 -16.13 36.62 -53.88
N PRO A 24 -17.13 37.53 -53.80
CA PRO A 24 -18.50 37.20 -53.41
C PRO A 24 -19.19 36.20 -54.34
N ARG A 25 -18.63 35.92 -55.53
CA ARG A 25 -19.21 35.04 -56.54
C ARG A 25 -19.03 33.55 -56.24
N HIS A 26 -18.16 33.19 -55.31
CA HIS A 26 -17.94 31.79 -54.89
C HIS A 26 -18.61 31.59 -53.52
N GLY A 27 -19.87 31.15 -53.53
CA GLY A 27 -20.78 31.03 -52.38
C GLY A 27 -20.36 30.01 -51.31
N GLY A 28 -19.24 30.27 -50.63
CA GLY A 28 -18.84 29.65 -49.38
C GLY A 28 -18.30 30.73 -48.42
N THR A 29 -18.25 30.44 -47.13
CA THR A 29 -17.60 31.28 -46.12
C THR A 29 -16.10 31.38 -46.41
N ALA A 30 -15.76 32.27 -47.33
CA ALA A 30 -14.41 32.46 -47.78
C ALA A 30 -13.70 33.36 -46.77
N HIS A 31 -12.73 32.77 -46.06
CA HIS A 31 -11.87 33.51 -45.16
C HIS A 31 -11.00 34.48 -45.96
N PRO A 32 -10.80 35.72 -45.49
CA PRO A 32 -9.89 36.66 -46.14
C PRO A 32 -8.50 36.01 -46.26
N SER A 33 -7.95 36.02 -47.46
CA SER A 33 -6.58 35.55 -47.69
C SER A 33 -5.62 36.72 -47.54
N PHE A 34 -4.52 36.48 -46.83
CA PHE A 34 -3.51 37.49 -46.56
C PHE A 34 -2.27 37.18 -47.40
N SER A 35 -1.82 38.12 -48.22
CA SER A 35 -0.48 38.07 -48.83
C SER A 35 0.41 39.15 -48.23
N ILE A 36 1.68 38.82 -48.06
CA ILE A 36 2.71 39.75 -47.62
C ILE A 36 3.45 40.21 -48.87
N GLU A 37 3.42 41.51 -49.13
CA GLU A 37 4.08 42.12 -50.28
C GLU A 37 5.05 43.21 -49.84
N TYR A 38 6.06 43.48 -50.67
CA TYR A 38 7.05 44.51 -50.41
C TYR A 38 6.53 45.88 -50.85
N VAL A 39 6.65 46.87 -49.96
CA VAL A 39 6.25 48.25 -50.28
C VAL A 39 7.20 48.83 -51.32
N PRO A 40 6.70 49.31 -52.48
CA PRO A 40 7.55 50.00 -53.45
C PRO A 40 8.28 51.18 -52.79
N ALA A 41 9.57 51.36 -53.08
CA ALA A 41 10.41 52.37 -52.43
C ALA A 41 9.84 53.81 -52.44
N LYS A 42 8.99 54.14 -53.41
CA LYS A 42 8.28 55.43 -53.50
C LYS A 42 7.28 55.69 -52.37
N TYR A 43 6.83 54.65 -51.67
CA TYR A 43 5.86 54.72 -50.57
C TYR A 43 6.50 54.50 -49.20
N VAL A 44 7.83 54.45 -49.13
CA VAL A 44 8.56 54.28 -47.86
C VAL A 44 8.88 55.65 -47.27
N VAL A 45 8.38 55.90 -46.06
CA VAL A 45 8.67 57.12 -45.31
C VAL A 45 9.50 56.78 -44.07
N VAL A 46 10.64 57.44 -43.90
CA VAL A 46 11.49 57.29 -42.71
C VAL A 46 11.06 58.31 -41.67
N LEU A 47 10.56 57.84 -40.54
CA LEU A 47 10.04 58.67 -39.44
C LEU A 47 10.77 58.34 -38.14
N HIS A 48 10.82 59.30 -37.22
CA HIS A 48 11.31 59.06 -35.87
C HIS A 48 10.35 58.12 -35.10
N ALA A 49 10.90 57.16 -34.34
CA ALA A 49 10.13 56.11 -33.68
C ALA A 49 8.98 56.65 -32.80
N LYS A 50 9.20 57.74 -32.05
CA LYS A 50 8.16 58.37 -31.22
C LYS A 50 6.98 58.93 -32.03
N THR A 51 7.22 59.32 -33.28
CA THR A 51 6.19 59.84 -34.19
C THR A 51 5.47 58.69 -34.89
N ALA A 52 6.20 57.64 -35.29
CA ALA A 52 5.62 56.45 -35.90
C ALA A 52 4.63 55.74 -34.98
N MET A 53 4.93 55.64 -33.67
CA MET A 53 4.05 55.01 -32.68
C MET A 53 2.73 55.77 -32.41
N LYS A 54 2.60 57.02 -32.87
CA LYS A 54 1.37 57.82 -32.74
C LYS A 54 0.42 57.65 -33.91
N LEU A 55 0.86 57.02 -35.00
CA LEU A 55 0.04 56.81 -36.20
C LEU A 55 -0.91 55.63 -35.98
N PRO A 56 -2.20 55.75 -36.39
CA PRO A 56 -3.14 54.65 -36.31
C PRO A 56 -2.73 53.54 -37.31
N ARG A 57 -2.95 52.28 -36.92
CA ARG A 57 -2.71 51.07 -37.74
C ARG A 57 -1.25 50.84 -38.16
N THR A 58 -0.28 51.22 -37.34
CA THR A 58 1.14 50.86 -37.55
C THR A 58 1.50 49.55 -36.88
N VAL A 59 2.29 48.72 -37.56
CA VAL A 59 2.89 47.50 -37.02
C VAL A 59 4.41 47.66 -37.04
N ILE A 60 5.08 47.19 -36.00
CA ILE A 60 6.55 47.21 -35.93
C ILE A 60 7.07 46.08 -36.84
N SER A 61 7.73 46.44 -37.93
CA SER A 61 8.32 45.47 -38.86
C SER A 61 9.74 45.08 -38.49
N ARG A 62 10.58 46.06 -38.10
CA ARG A 62 11.98 45.84 -37.74
C ARG A 62 12.42 46.82 -36.66
N ILE A 63 13.22 46.34 -35.71
CA ILE A 63 13.87 47.16 -34.70
C ILE A 63 15.39 47.07 -34.95
N ALA A 64 16.00 48.19 -35.29
CA ALA A 64 17.46 48.30 -35.41
C ALA A 64 18.01 48.97 -34.16
N VAL A 65 18.83 48.25 -33.39
CA VAL A 65 19.46 48.76 -32.17
C VAL A 65 20.96 48.93 -32.43
N LYS A 66 21.47 50.15 -32.22
CA LYS A 66 22.91 50.41 -32.24
C LYS A 66 23.48 50.13 -30.86
N VAL A 67 24.36 49.13 -30.78
CA VAL A 67 25.04 48.72 -29.54
C VAL A 67 26.38 49.43 -29.44
N LYS A 68 26.84 49.73 -28.21
CA LYS A 68 28.13 50.40 -27.97
C LYS A 68 29.32 49.43 -28.12
N ASP A 69 29.13 48.18 -27.71
CA ASP A 69 30.12 47.11 -27.83
C ASP A 69 29.62 45.97 -28.75
N VAL A 70 30.55 45.33 -29.46
CA VAL A 70 30.27 44.25 -30.41
C VAL A 70 29.90 42.96 -29.67
N GLU A 71 30.46 42.72 -28.48
CA GLU A 71 30.12 41.56 -27.63
C GLU A 71 28.70 41.65 -27.04
N GLU A 72 28.26 42.85 -26.68
CA GLU A 72 26.90 43.10 -26.20
C GLU A 72 25.84 42.75 -27.25
N GLY A 73 26.16 42.94 -28.54
CA GLY A 73 25.26 42.60 -29.65
C GLY A 73 24.86 41.12 -29.68
N ARG A 74 25.77 40.22 -29.32
CA ARG A 74 25.48 38.78 -29.24
C ARG A 74 24.55 38.45 -28.07
N SER A 75 24.80 39.05 -26.90
CA SER A 75 23.99 38.85 -25.70
C SER A 75 22.58 39.41 -25.88
N LEU A 76 22.46 40.59 -26.49
CA LEU A 76 21.18 41.21 -26.80
C LEU A 76 20.38 40.40 -27.83
N ALA A 77 21.02 39.92 -28.89
CA ALA A 77 20.37 39.07 -29.89
C ALA A 77 19.86 37.75 -29.28
N ARG A 78 20.63 37.14 -28.36
CA ARG A 78 20.19 35.95 -27.63
C ARG A 78 19.01 36.23 -26.72
N LEU A 79 19.04 37.32 -25.96
CA LEU A 79 17.93 37.69 -25.07
C LEU A 79 16.67 38.00 -25.87
N ALA A 80 16.76 38.78 -26.96
CA ALA A 80 15.63 39.12 -27.81
C ALA A 80 14.92 37.88 -28.39
N VAL A 81 15.70 36.90 -28.84
CA VAL A 81 15.19 35.65 -29.40
C VAL A 81 14.61 34.72 -28.32
N LEU A 82 15.07 34.83 -27.07
CA LEU A 82 14.56 34.04 -25.93
C LEU A 82 13.31 34.64 -25.29
N ASP A 83 13.19 35.97 -25.25
CA ASP A 83 12.06 36.67 -24.64
C ASP A 83 10.87 36.83 -25.60
N TRP A 84 11.13 37.05 -26.89
CA TRP A 84 10.06 37.23 -27.87
C TRP A 84 9.90 36.00 -28.76
N ASP A 85 8.67 35.48 -28.77
CA ASP A 85 8.32 34.32 -29.57
C ASP A 85 8.36 34.64 -31.08
N ASN A 86 8.89 33.72 -31.88
CA ASN A 86 9.07 33.87 -33.34
C ASN A 86 9.88 35.09 -33.81
N VAL A 87 10.71 35.69 -32.95
CA VAL A 87 11.62 36.76 -33.37
C VAL A 87 12.93 36.17 -33.88
N GLU A 88 13.39 36.71 -35.01
CA GLU A 88 14.73 36.45 -35.54
C GLU A 88 15.62 37.67 -35.23
N ALA A 89 16.79 37.42 -34.67
CA ALA A 89 17.77 38.47 -34.42
C ALA A 89 19.00 38.27 -35.31
N PHE A 90 19.52 39.39 -35.80
CA PHE A 90 20.75 39.47 -36.56
C PHE A 90 21.74 40.33 -35.78
N TYR A 91 22.96 39.82 -35.56
CA TYR A 91 24.04 40.61 -34.98
C TYR A 91 25.30 40.50 -35.83
N THR A 92 26.11 41.55 -35.82
CA THR A 92 27.37 41.59 -36.55
C THR A 92 28.53 41.48 -35.57
N HIS A 93 29.46 40.59 -35.82
CA HIS A 93 30.69 40.44 -35.04
C HIS A 93 31.87 40.19 -35.97
N LEU A 94 32.93 41.00 -35.83
CA LEU A 94 34.16 40.93 -36.64
C LEU A 94 33.89 40.86 -38.16
N GLY A 95 32.96 41.70 -38.65
CA GLY A 95 32.61 41.76 -40.07
C GLY A 95 31.76 40.60 -40.60
N LYS A 96 31.35 39.66 -39.74
CA LYS A 96 30.42 38.57 -40.08
C LYS A 96 29.06 38.81 -39.44
N VAL A 97 27.99 38.48 -40.17
CA VAL A 97 26.61 38.59 -39.68
C VAL A 97 26.13 37.21 -39.28
N TYR A 98 25.62 37.12 -38.05
CA TYR A 98 25.09 35.90 -37.45
C TYR A 98 23.57 36.03 -37.29
N ARG A 99 22.83 35.06 -37.82
CA ARG A 99 21.38 34.91 -37.63
C ARG A 99 21.13 34.00 -36.43
N VAL A 100 20.29 34.46 -35.51
CA VAL A 100 19.88 33.73 -34.30
C VAL A 100 18.37 33.58 -34.31
N ARG A 101 17.89 32.33 -34.18
CA ARG A 101 16.47 31.99 -34.16
C ARG A 101 16.25 30.81 -33.21
N ILE A 102 15.13 30.77 -32.49
CA ILE A 102 14.65 29.54 -31.84
C ILE A 102 14.14 28.60 -32.92
N GLY A 103 14.75 27.41 -33.04
CA GLY A 103 14.33 26.37 -33.99
C GLY A 103 12.98 25.77 -33.62
N GLU A 104 12.98 24.54 -33.11
CA GLU A 104 11.75 23.84 -32.73
C GLU A 104 11.50 23.92 -31.21
N ARG A 105 10.34 24.44 -30.81
CA ARG A 105 9.89 24.44 -29.42
C ARG A 105 9.03 23.21 -29.15
N LYS A 106 9.62 22.16 -28.56
CA LYS A 106 8.85 21.02 -28.02
C LYS A 106 8.40 21.33 -26.60
N VAL A 107 7.13 21.70 -26.45
CA VAL A 107 6.49 21.83 -25.15
C VAL A 107 5.94 20.47 -24.76
N VAL A 108 6.67 19.74 -23.91
CA VAL A 108 6.13 18.54 -23.27
C VAL A 108 5.44 18.99 -21.99
N GLY A 109 4.11 19.04 -22.03
CA GLY A 109 3.25 19.38 -20.90
C GLY A 109 2.26 18.27 -20.61
N GLY A 110 1.87 18.13 -19.35
CA GLY A 110 0.84 17.18 -18.91
C GLY A 110 1.35 16.15 -17.91
N LEU A 111 0.41 15.61 -17.14
CA LEU A 111 0.67 14.60 -16.11
C LEU A 111 1.09 13.24 -16.71
N ASN A 112 0.79 12.99 -17.98
CA ASN A 112 0.98 11.70 -18.63
C ASN A 112 2.46 11.24 -18.67
N SER A 113 3.40 12.17 -18.82
CA SER A 113 4.83 11.85 -18.79
C SER A 113 5.34 11.55 -17.37
N LEU A 114 4.63 12.03 -16.34
CA LEU A 114 4.94 11.80 -14.93
C LEU A 114 4.33 10.50 -14.40
N THR A 115 3.30 9.96 -15.05
CA THR A 115 2.57 8.79 -14.55
C THR A 115 3.47 7.56 -14.37
N ILE A 116 4.35 7.26 -15.35
CA ILE A 116 5.21 6.06 -15.29
C ILE A 116 6.26 6.19 -14.18
N PRO A 117 7.08 7.27 -14.09
CA PRO A 117 8.01 7.44 -12.98
C PRO A 117 7.32 7.48 -11.62
N LEU A 118 6.15 8.13 -11.54
CA LEU A 118 5.38 8.22 -10.30
C LEU A 118 4.89 6.84 -9.86
N ALA A 119 4.40 6.00 -10.78
CA ALA A 119 3.97 4.64 -10.48
C ALA A 119 5.13 3.77 -9.97
N ILE A 120 6.32 3.88 -10.58
CA ILE A 120 7.51 3.16 -10.11
C ILE A 120 7.92 3.66 -8.72
N ALA A 121 7.88 4.97 -8.49
CA ALA A 121 8.21 5.56 -7.19
C ALA A 121 7.22 5.11 -6.10
N THR A 122 5.92 5.15 -6.34
CA THR A 122 4.91 4.72 -5.37
C THR A 122 5.01 3.23 -5.06
N MET A 123 5.27 2.40 -6.06
CA MET A 123 5.52 0.97 -5.89
C MET A 123 6.74 0.71 -4.98
N ASN A 124 7.84 1.42 -5.22
CA ASN A 124 9.06 1.31 -4.41
C ASN A 124 8.84 1.77 -2.96
N ILE A 125 8.13 2.89 -2.77
CA ILE A 125 7.77 3.37 -1.43
C ILE A 125 6.88 2.34 -0.72
N GLY A 126 5.92 1.75 -1.43
CA GLY A 126 5.07 0.69 -0.90
C GLY A 126 5.86 -0.55 -0.47
N LEU A 127 6.84 -0.97 -1.27
CA LEU A 127 7.71 -2.11 -0.94
C LEU A 127 8.60 -1.82 0.28
N ALA A 128 9.19 -0.62 0.34
CA ALA A 128 9.99 -0.19 1.48
C ALA A 128 9.15 -0.12 2.77
N ALA A 129 7.96 0.48 2.71
CA ALA A 129 7.02 0.54 3.82
C ALA A 129 6.62 -0.86 4.31
N LEU A 130 6.43 -1.82 3.39
CA LEU A 130 6.12 -3.19 3.78
C LEU A 130 7.28 -3.86 4.53
N SER A 131 8.53 -3.64 4.11
CA SER A 131 9.72 -4.15 4.81
C SER A 131 9.83 -3.56 6.22
N ASP A 132 9.66 -2.24 6.31
CA ASP A 132 9.72 -1.48 7.55
C ASP A 132 8.68 -1.96 8.58
N VAL A 133 7.49 -2.39 8.12
CA VAL A 133 6.48 -2.99 8.99
C VAL A 133 6.95 -4.26 9.69
N TYR A 134 7.68 -5.12 8.98
CA TYR A 134 8.14 -6.39 9.55
C TYR A 134 9.21 -6.17 10.61
N GLU A 135 10.08 -5.19 10.41
CA GLU A 135 11.15 -4.84 11.35
C GLU A 135 10.58 -4.15 12.60
N ARG A 136 9.71 -3.14 12.41
CA ARG A 136 9.11 -2.34 13.50
C ARG A 136 8.13 -3.10 14.38
N LYS A 137 7.63 -4.26 13.93
CA LYS A 137 6.74 -5.10 14.74
C LYS A 137 7.38 -5.51 16.08
N ARG A 138 8.69 -5.80 16.08
CA ARG A 138 9.39 -6.21 17.31
C ARG A 138 9.49 -5.06 18.31
N GLU A 139 9.73 -3.84 17.82
CA GLU A 139 9.83 -2.63 18.64
C GLU A 139 8.49 -2.28 19.29
N ALA A 140 7.40 -2.32 18.51
CA ALA A 140 6.06 -2.07 19.04
C ALA A 140 5.64 -3.09 20.12
N LEU A 141 6.06 -4.35 19.97
CA LEU A 141 5.84 -5.38 21.00
C LEU A 141 6.64 -5.08 22.28
N ILE A 142 7.89 -4.63 22.16
CA ILE A 142 8.71 -4.24 23.31
C ILE A 142 8.05 -3.07 24.06
N MET A 143 7.62 -2.02 23.36
CA MET A 143 6.92 -0.88 23.97
C MET A 143 5.62 -1.30 24.67
N SER A 144 4.89 -2.24 24.08
CA SER A 144 3.67 -2.79 24.67
C SER A 144 3.96 -3.62 25.93
N CYS A 145 5.06 -4.38 25.97
CA CYS A 145 5.50 -5.12 27.16
C CYS A 145 5.95 -4.21 28.31
N VAL A 146 6.48 -3.02 28.00
CA VAL A 146 6.81 -1.98 28.99
C VAL A 146 5.53 -1.31 29.53
N GLY A 147 4.39 -1.48 28.86
CA GLY A 147 3.09 -0.96 29.30
C GLY A 147 2.64 0.30 28.59
N PHE A 148 3.26 0.69 27.46
CA PHE A 148 2.77 1.82 26.66
C PHE A 148 1.40 1.50 26.07
N ASN A 149 0.47 2.46 26.20
CA ASN A 149 -0.82 2.40 25.54
C ASN A 149 -0.64 2.48 24.00
N PRO A 150 -1.32 1.62 23.21
CA PRO A 150 -1.24 1.63 21.74
C PRO A 150 -1.39 3.00 21.07
N MET A 151 -2.16 3.92 21.67
CA MET A 151 -2.30 5.30 21.18
C MET A 151 -1.01 6.12 21.27
N HIS A 152 -0.20 5.89 22.31
CA HIS A 152 1.08 6.59 22.44
C HIS A 152 2.11 6.02 21.47
N ILE A 153 2.10 4.69 21.29
CA ILE A 153 2.97 4.01 20.32
C ILE A 153 2.70 4.53 18.90
N SER A 154 1.44 4.65 18.49
CA SER A 154 1.10 5.19 17.17
C SER A 154 1.50 6.66 17.00
N SER A 155 1.40 7.48 18.06
CA SER A 155 1.81 8.89 18.00
C SER A 155 3.30 9.07 17.71
N ILE A 156 4.16 8.21 18.27
CA ILE A 156 5.60 8.24 18.03
C ILE A 156 5.91 7.92 16.56
N PHE A 157 5.28 6.88 16.00
CA PHE A 157 5.45 6.52 14.59
C PHE A 157 4.95 7.60 13.63
N ILE A 158 3.87 8.29 13.97
CA ILE A 158 3.37 9.43 13.17
C ILE A 158 4.36 10.60 13.25
N CYS A 159 4.89 10.92 14.42
CA CYS A 159 5.87 11.99 14.60
C CYS A 159 7.14 11.72 13.78
N GLU A 160 7.65 10.49 13.84
CA GLU A 160 8.80 10.07 13.04
C GLU A 160 8.53 10.22 11.54
N ALA A 161 7.36 9.78 11.07
CA ALA A 161 6.97 9.93 9.68
C ALA A 161 6.88 11.40 9.25
N LEU A 162 6.33 12.29 10.08
CA LEU A 162 6.31 13.72 9.80
C LEU A 162 7.72 14.29 9.60
N VAL A 163 8.67 13.91 10.47
CA VAL A 163 10.07 14.36 10.36
C VAL A 163 10.72 13.82 9.09
N ILE A 164 10.56 12.52 8.81
CA ILE A 164 11.12 11.89 7.60
C ILE A 164 10.50 12.49 6.34
N GLY A 165 9.18 12.71 6.32
CA GLY A 165 8.47 13.35 5.22
C GLY A 165 8.94 14.78 4.97
N ALA A 166 9.07 15.59 6.02
CA ALA A 166 9.56 16.96 5.89
C ALA A 166 11.00 17.02 5.33
N ILE A 167 11.90 16.18 5.85
CA ILE A 167 13.30 16.13 5.41
C ILE A 167 13.40 15.61 3.96
N SER A 168 12.72 14.51 3.65
CA SER A 168 12.76 13.90 2.32
C SER A 168 12.12 14.79 1.25
N GLY A 169 10.99 15.47 1.56
CA GLY A 169 10.36 16.43 0.66
C GLY A 169 11.25 17.63 0.36
N THR A 170 11.90 18.18 1.39
CA THR A 170 12.82 19.31 1.24
C THR A 170 14.05 18.91 0.41
N LEU A 171 14.68 17.78 0.73
CA LEU A 171 15.83 17.27 -0.02
C LEU A 171 15.46 16.92 -1.47
N GLY A 172 14.32 16.27 -1.68
CA GLY A 172 13.82 15.92 -3.00
C GLY A 172 13.57 17.14 -3.88
N PHE A 173 12.97 18.20 -3.32
CA PHE A 173 12.74 19.46 -4.03
C PHE A 173 14.06 20.15 -4.43
N VAL A 174 15.02 20.24 -3.50
CA VAL A 174 16.34 20.83 -3.76
C VAL A 174 17.08 20.03 -4.85
N LEU A 175 17.10 18.70 -4.75
CA LEU A 175 17.71 17.84 -5.76
C LEU A 175 17.00 17.97 -7.12
N GLY A 176 15.67 18.08 -7.12
CA GLY A 176 14.86 18.30 -8.31
C GLY A 176 15.24 19.60 -9.04
N ILE A 177 15.39 20.72 -8.32
CA ILE A 177 15.84 21.99 -8.93
C ILE A 177 17.28 21.87 -9.44
N ASN A 178 18.18 21.24 -8.68
CA ASN A 178 19.57 21.09 -9.09
C ASN A 178 19.73 20.16 -10.31
N SER A 179 18.78 19.24 -10.54
CA SER A 179 18.79 18.36 -11.71
C SER A 179 18.76 19.11 -13.05
N TYR A 180 18.16 20.31 -13.10
CA TYR A 180 18.20 21.14 -14.31
C TYR A 180 19.62 21.55 -14.71
N ARG A 181 20.51 21.77 -13.73
CA ARG A 181 21.92 22.06 -14.01
C ARG A 181 22.64 20.83 -14.56
N LEU A 182 22.28 19.64 -14.10
CA LEU A 182 22.84 18.38 -14.60
C LEU A 182 22.45 18.11 -16.06
N ILE A 183 21.23 18.47 -16.46
CA ILE A 183 20.75 18.33 -17.85
C ILE A 183 21.53 19.24 -18.81
N THR A 184 22.08 20.36 -18.32
CA THR A 184 22.91 21.28 -19.12
C THR A 184 24.39 20.89 -19.22
N LEU A 185 24.85 19.87 -18.48
CA LEU A 185 26.23 19.38 -18.52
C LEU A 185 26.58 18.58 -19.81
N PRO A 186 25.71 17.71 -20.37
CA PRO A 186 25.98 17.07 -21.66
C PRO A 186 25.74 18.00 -22.85
N GLN A 187 26.29 17.66 -24.03
CA GLN A 187 26.21 18.41 -25.30
C GLN A 187 24.80 18.66 -25.86
N PHE A 188 23.74 18.32 -25.12
CA PHE A 188 22.38 18.71 -25.44
C PHE A 188 22.23 20.21 -25.19
N ARG A 189 22.35 21.01 -26.26
CA ARG A 189 22.03 22.45 -26.29
C ARG A 189 20.53 22.71 -26.15
N LEU A 190 19.86 21.99 -25.25
CA LEU A 190 18.46 22.19 -24.91
C LEU A 190 18.40 23.30 -23.87
N GLY A 191 18.00 24.50 -24.30
CA GLY A 191 17.67 25.58 -23.40
C GLY A 191 16.39 25.24 -22.63
N VAL A 192 16.53 24.61 -21.45
CA VAL A 192 15.39 24.32 -20.58
C VAL A 192 15.07 25.57 -19.78
N ARG A 193 13.94 26.21 -20.08
CA ARG A 193 13.42 27.30 -19.26
C ARG A 193 12.93 26.72 -17.93
N GLN A 194 13.64 27.03 -16.85
CA GLN A 194 13.24 26.61 -15.51
C GLN A 194 11.98 27.39 -15.12
N LYS A 195 10.88 26.67 -14.89
CA LYS A 195 9.66 27.24 -14.32
C LYS A 195 9.65 26.90 -12.84
N ILE A 196 10.19 27.81 -12.02
CA ILE A 196 10.20 27.66 -10.56
C ILE A 196 8.98 28.41 -10.04
N GLU A 197 7.87 27.70 -9.86
CA GLU A 197 6.70 28.24 -9.15
C GLU A 197 6.69 27.71 -7.71
N PRO A 198 6.52 28.56 -6.69
CA PRO A 198 6.48 28.14 -5.29
C PRO A 198 5.41 27.08 -4.98
N GLU A 199 4.31 27.09 -5.74
CA GLU A 199 3.21 26.13 -5.63
C GLU A 199 3.66 24.67 -5.79
N TRP A 200 4.60 24.40 -6.70
CA TRP A 200 5.15 23.05 -6.89
C TRP A 200 6.03 22.59 -5.72
N GLY A 201 6.69 23.53 -5.03
CA GLY A 201 7.45 23.22 -3.82
C GLY A 201 6.54 22.81 -2.66
N ILE A 202 5.44 23.56 -2.45
CA ILE A 202 4.46 23.27 -1.40
C ILE A 202 3.78 21.92 -1.67
N THR A 203 3.34 21.68 -2.92
CA THR A 203 2.70 20.40 -3.28
C THR A 203 3.65 19.21 -3.12
N ALA A 204 4.93 19.35 -3.49
CA ALA A 204 5.93 18.30 -3.27
C ALA A 204 6.15 18.00 -1.77
N LEU A 205 6.20 19.04 -0.93
CA LEU A 205 6.35 18.89 0.52
C LEU A 205 5.15 18.16 1.13
N VAL A 206 3.93 18.60 0.80
CA VAL A 206 2.69 17.97 1.27
C VAL A 206 2.61 16.51 0.80
N LEU A 207 2.93 16.24 -0.46
CA LEU A 207 2.90 14.89 -1.02
C LEU A 207 3.91 13.96 -0.32
N SER A 208 5.10 14.47 -0.02
CA SER A 208 6.13 13.72 0.71
C SER A 208 5.71 13.37 2.14
N ILE A 209 5.12 14.33 2.86
CA ILE A 209 4.57 14.10 4.19
C ILE A 209 3.46 13.03 4.14
N LEU A 210 2.51 13.16 3.22
CA LEU A 210 1.44 12.18 3.05
C LEU A 210 1.99 10.78 2.72
N ALA A 211 2.97 10.69 1.83
CA ALA A 211 3.60 9.41 1.47
C ALA A 211 4.28 8.75 2.68
N SER A 212 5.01 9.52 3.49
CA SER A 212 5.67 9.02 4.71
C SER A 212 4.65 8.56 5.76
N MET A 213 3.56 9.32 5.95
CA MET A 213 2.49 8.96 6.88
C MET A 213 1.79 7.67 6.47
N VAL A 214 1.50 7.48 5.18
CA VAL A 214 0.90 6.23 4.69
C VAL A 214 1.86 5.06 4.94
N GLY A 215 3.16 5.27 4.73
CA GLY A 215 4.20 4.29 5.01
C GLY A 215 4.25 3.86 6.49
N SER A 216 4.11 4.78 7.44
CA SER A 216 4.20 4.49 8.88
C SER A 216 2.87 4.10 9.54
N LEU A 217 1.74 4.50 8.97
CA LEU A 217 0.41 4.24 9.54
C LEU A 217 -0.01 2.78 9.39
N ILE A 218 0.31 2.17 8.23
CA ILE A 218 0.06 0.74 7.97
C ILE A 218 0.73 -0.16 9.04
N PRO A 219 2.03 0.01 9.38
CA PRO A 219 2.65 -0.75 10.45
C PRO A 219 2.04 -0.46 11.82
N ALA A 220 1.77 0.80 12.14
CA ALA A 220 1.23 1.18 13.45
C ALA A 220 -0.10 0.46 13.75
N ILE A 221 -1.00 0.39 12.76
CA ILE A 221 -2.30 -0.29 12.91
C ILE A 221 -2.11 -1.80 13.07
N LYS A 222 -1.29 -2.44 12.23
CA LYS A 222 -1.04 -3.89 12.35
C LYS A 222 -0.32 -4.25 13.64
N ALA A 223 0.64 -3.45 14.07
CA ALA A 223 1.38 -3.64 15.32
C ALA A 223 0.46 -3.52 16.53
N SER A 224 -0.44 -2.53 16.54
CA SER A 224 -1.46 -2.39 17.60
C SER A 224 -2.36 -3.62 17.71
N MET A 225 -2.72 -4.26 16.58
CA MET A 225 -3.54 -5.48 16.61
C MET A 225 -2.76 -6.71 17.08
N LEU A 226 -1.45 -6.73 16.89
CA LEU A 226 -0.56 -7.83 17.30
C LEU A 226 -0.11 -7.71 18.75
N ALA A 227 -0.04 -6.49 19.28
CA ALA A 227 0.31 -6.18 20.66
C ALA A 227 -0.77 -6.63 21.66
N THR A 228 -2.00 -6.90 21.22
CA THR A 228 -3.05 -7.47 22.04
C THR A 228 -2.98 -9.01 21.97
N PRO A 229 -2.36 -9.72 22.94
CA PRO A 229 -2.22 -11.18 22.91
C PRO A 229 -3.56 -11.93 23.01
N SER A 230 -4.70 -11.23 23.14
CA SER A 230 -6.03 -11.83 23.26
C SER A 230 -6.46 -12.62 22.01
N LEU A 231 -5.89 -12.35 20.83
CA LEU A 231 -6.24 -13.00 19.57
C LEU A 231 -5.44 -14.28 19.22
N ILE A 232 -4.34 -14.58 19.92
CA ILE A 232 -3.60 -15.85 19.74
C ILE A 232 -4.33 -17.03 20.42
N ARG A 233 -5.53 -16.79 21.00
CA ARG A 233 -6.45 -17.82 21.47
C ARG A 233 -7.12 -18.65 20.35
N ARG A 234 -6.58 -18.67 19.12
CA ARG A 234 -6.98 -19.67 18.10
C ARG A 234 -5.89 -20.72 17.99
N TRP A 235 -6.08 -21.80 18.74
CA TRP A 235 -5.26 -22.99 18.64
C TRP A 235 -5.22 -23.50 17.20
N LYS A 236 -4.02 -23.61 16.62
CA LYS A 236 -3.78 -24.35 15.38
C LYS A 236 -3.38 -25.77 15.75
N LEU A 237 -4.11 -26.73 15.21
CA LEU A 237 -3.79 -28.15 15.32
C LEU A 237 -2.56 -28.38 14.43
N ASP A 238 -1.39 -28.51 15.05
CA ASP A 238 -0.15 -28.75 14.33
C ASP A 238 -0.23 -30.11 13.63
N SER A 239 0.15 -30.16 12.35
CA SER A 239 0.06 -31.36 11.52
C SER A 239 0.94 -32.51 12.03
N SER A 240 1.92 -32.19 12.87
CA SER A 240 2.80 -33.11 13.59
C SER A 240 2.07 -33.98 14.64
N ILE A 241 0.93 -33.53 15.17
CA ILE A 241 0.16 -34.25 16.21
C ILE A 241 -0.72 -35.37 15.62
N LEU A 242 -0.93 -35.38 14.30
CA LEU A 242 -1.73 -36.38 13.61
C LEU A 242 -0.88 -37.60 13.21
N LYS A 243 -0.80 -38.61 14.09
CA LYS A 243 -0.20 -39.90 13.73
C LYS A 243 -1.19 -40.71 12.87
N ARG A 244 -0.85 -40.95 11.59
CA ARG A 244 -1.64 -41.79 10.67
C ARG A 244 -1.33 -43.27 10.91
N LYS A 245 -2.31 -44.06 11.34
CA LYS A 245 -2.17 -45.53 11.33
C LYS A 245 -2.62 -46.06 9.96
N ARG A 246 -1.72 -46.75 9.25
CA ARG A 246 -1.96 -47.27 7.90
C ARG A 246 -2.70 -48.61 8.02
N GLY A 247 -4.00 -48.63 7.77
CA GLY A 247 -4.79 -49.86 7.64
C GLY A 247 -6.28 -49.56 7.41
N ASN A 248 -6.80 -49.92 6.23
CA ASN A 248 -8.18 -49.92 5.70
C ASN A 248 -9.25 -48.89 6.16
N GLY A 249 -8.91 -47.90 6.97
CA GLY A 249 -9.72 -46.75 7.37
C GLY A 249 -8.79 -45.61 7.77
N GLU A 250 -9.07 -44.39 7.32
CA GLU A 250 -8.27 -43.21 7.67
C GLU A 250 -8.61 -42.75 9.10
N ASN A 251 -8.05 -43.43 10.10
CA ASN A 251 -8.25 -43.09 11.50
C ASN A 251 -7.19 -42.06 11.94
N TYR A 252 -7.64 -40.89 12.41
CA TYR A 252 -6.78 -39.85 12.96
C TYR A 252 -6.62 -40.08 14.46
N PHE A 253 -5.38 -40.26 14.92
CA PHE A 253 -5.05 -40.37 16.34
C PHE A 253 -4.56 -39.01 16.87
N ILE A 254 -5.23 -38.51 17.90
CA ILE A 254 -4.90 -37.24 18.57
C ILE A 254 -4.70 -37.51 20.05
N GLU A 255 -3.49 -37.26 20.54
CA GLU A 255 -3.16 -37.34 21.96
C GLU A 255 -3.71 -36.10 22.67
N ILE A 256 -4.63 -36.31 23.62
CA ILE A 256 -5.18 -35.22 24.43
C ILE A 256 -4.26 -35.02 25.64
N PRO A 257 -3.67 -33.83 25.83
CA PRO A 257 -2.76 -33.54 26.94
C PRO A 257 -3.54 -33.30 28.25
N LEU A 258 -4.23 -34.33 28.72
CA LEU A 258 -4.91 -34.34 30.02
C LEU A 258 -4.60 -35.66 30.73
N GLU A 259 -3.93 -35.57 31.86
CA GLU A 259 -3.70 -36.70 32.77
C GLU A 259 -4.79 -36.76 33.82
N VAL A 260 -5.49 -37.89 33.90
CA VAL A 260 -6.54 -38.14 34.89
C VAL A 260 -6.16 -39.36 35.72
N THR A 261 -6.39 -39.30 37.03
CA THR A 261 -6.16 -40.43 37.95
C THR A 261 -7.17 -41.55 37.70
N LYS A 262 -6.79 -42.81 37.94
CA LYS A 262 -7.63 -44.01 37.68
C LYS A 262 -9.06 -43.89 38.25
N GLU A 263 -9.18 -43.33 39.46
CA GLU A 263 -10.45 -43.12 40.17
C GLU A 263 -11.39 -42.14 39.44
N ASN A 264 -10.83 -41.16 38.74
CA ASN A 264 -11.58 -40.06 38.13
C ASN A 264 -11.83 -40.24 36.63
N VAL A 265 -11.34 -41.33 36.03
CA VAL A 265 -11.55 -41.62 34.61
C VAL A 265 -13.04 -41.75 34.29
N VAL A 266 -13.79 -42.45 35.16
CA VAL A 266 -15.23 -42.66 34.97
C VAL A 266 -15.99 -41.34 35.10
N ASP A 267 -15.69 -40.55 36.14
CA ASP A 267 -16.29 -39.23 36.37
C ASP A 267 -16.05 -38.26 35.23
N PHE A 268 -14.84 -38.27 34.66
CA PHE A 268 -14.49 -37.46 33.50
C PHE A 268 -15.30 -37.86 32.26
N LEU A 269 -15.43 -39.17 31.98
CA LEU A 269 -16.21 -39.66 30.85
C LEU A 269 -17.72 -39.39 31.04
N LEU A 270 -18.23 -39.49 32.27
CA LEU A 270 -19.61 -39.12 32.61
C LEU A 270 -19.84 -37.62 32.43
N TYR A 271 -18.91 -36.77 32.87
CA TYR A 271 -18.97 -35.32 32.66
C TYR A 271 -19.01 -34.97 31.16
N LEU A 272 -18.11 -35.56 30.37
CA LEU A 272 -18.08 -35.35 28.92
C LEU A 272 -19.37 -35.81 28.26
N SER A 273 -19.83 -37.04 28.53
CA SER A 273 -21.05 -37.58 27.94
C SER A 273 -22.29 -36.75 28.30
N GLY A 274 -22.42 -36.30 29.55
CA GLY A 274 -23.49 -35.43 29.99
C GLY A 274 -23.47 -34.07 29.27
N HIS A 275 -22.29 -33.48 29.08
CA HIS A 275 -22.17 -32.20 28.39
C HIS A 275 -22.46 -32.32 26.88
N LEU A 276 -21.94 -33.38 26.24
CA LEU A 276 -22.18 -33.64 24.82
C LEU A 276 -23.67 -33.90 24.54
N ARG A 277 -24.37 -34.64 25.42
CA ARG A 277 -25.82 -34.85 25.32
C ARG A 277 -26.62 -33.55 25.45
N ARG A 278 -26.21 -32.62 26.31
CA ARG A 278 -26.89 -31.30 26.45
C ARG A 278 -26.72 -30.42 25.21
N CYS A 279 -25.60 -30.56 24.50
CA CYS A 279 -25.37 -29.86 23.22
C CYS A 279 -26.14 -30.47 22.03
N GLY A 280 -26.86 -31.59 22.22
CA GLY A 280 -27.51 -32.36 21.17
C GLY A 280 -28.93 -31.94 20.78
N ARG A 281 -29.33 -30.66 20.87
CA ARG A 281 -30.67 -30.22 20.43
C ARG A 281 -30.62 -29.64 19.00
N PRO A 282 -31.10 -30.38 17.98
CA PRO A 282 -30.93 -30.03 16.55
C PRO A 282 -31.63 -28.73 16.13
N TYR A 283 -32.54 -28.19 16.95
CA TYR A 283 -33.32 -26.99 16.63
C TYR A 283 -32.70 -25.67 17.13
N ILE A 284 -31.64 -25.71 17.95
CA ILE A 284 -31.13 -24.52 18.66
C ILE A 284 -29.69 -24.18 18.25
N SER A 285 -28.88 -25.19 17.92
CA SER A 285 -27.47 -24.99 17.57
C SER A 285 -27.17 -25.55 16.20
N SER A 286 -26.32 -24.85 15.45
CA SER A 286 -25.83 -25.35 14.18
C SER A 286 -25.09 -26.68 14.36
N GLU A 287 -24.40 -26.89 15.50
CA GLU A 287 -23.64 -28.09 15.93
C GLU A 287 -24.47 -28.98 16.86
N TRP A 288 -24.47 -30.29 16.64
CA TRP A 288 -25.06 -31.25 17.59
C TRP A 288 -24.30 -32.58 17.63
N PHE A 289 -24.48 -33.32 18.72
CA PHE A 289 -23.85 -34.62 18.94
C PHE A 289 -24.93 -35.72 18.98
N GLU A 290 -24.68 -36.82 18.29
CA GLU A 290 -25.54 -38.01 18.23
C GLU A 290 -24.80 -39.24 18.76
N ASP A 291 -25.57 -40.26 19.16
CA ASP A 291 -25.07 -41.58 19.58
C ASP A 291 -23.96 -41.53 20.65
N VAL A 292 -24.18 -40.70 21.68
CA VAL A 292 -23.24 -40.56 22.81
C VAL A 292 -23.46 -41.69 23.81
N HIS A 293 -22.56 -42.67 23.80
CA HIS A 293 -22.60 -43.81 24.72
C HIS A 293 -21.20 -44.19 25.23
N ILE A 294 -21.17 -44.71 26.46
CA ILE A 294 -19.94 -45.22 27.09
C ILE A 294 -20.02 -46.75 27.04
N THR A 295 -18.96 -47.41 26.57
CA THR A 295 -18.85 -48.87 26.63
C THR A 295 -17.72 -49.28 27.57
N GLY A 296 -17.93 -50.36 28.33
CA GLY A 296 -16.99 -50.85 29.35
C GLY A 296 -17.21 -50.24 30.74
N HIS A 297 -16.74 -50.94 31.78
CA HIS A 297 -16.92 -50.54 33.18
C HIS A 297 -15.61 -50.16 33.90
N GLU A 298 -14.44 -50.54 33.37
CA GLU A 298 -13.14 -50.22 33.98
C GLU A 298 -12.09 -49.80 32.95
N PRO A 299 -11.19 -48.84 33.29
CA PRO A 299 -10.04 -48.51 32.46
C PRO A 299 -9.05 -49.70 32.40
N PRO A 300 -8.48 -50.05 31.24
CA PRO A 300 -8.43 -49.29 29.99
C PRO A 300 -9.54 -49.63 28.98
N LYS A 301 -10.53 -50.48 29.33
CA LYS A 301 -11.57 -50.94 28.39
C LYS A 301 -12.77 -49.97 28.28
N ILE A 302 -12.82 -48.93 29.12
CA ILE A 302 -13.86 -47.92 29.08
C ILE A 302 -13.64 -46.93 27.91
N ASN A 303 -14.60 -46.82 27.01
CA ASN A 303 -14.51 -45.98 25.81
C ASN A 303 -15.73 -45.07 25.71
N LEU A 304 -15.54 -43.83 25.26
CA LEU A 304 -16.64 -42.92 24.93
C LEU A 304 -16.77 -42.81 23.40
N TYR A 305 -17.95 -43.13 22.90
CA TYR A 305 -18.31 -42.98 21.50
C TYR A 305 -19.23 -41.77 21.34
N PHE A 306 -19.00 -40.98 20.30
CA PHE A 306 -19.90 -39.89 19.92
C PHE A 306 -19.75 -39.54 18.44
N VAL A 307 -20.87 -39.21 17.80
CA VAL A 307 -20.93 -38.69 16.43
C VAL A 307 -21.14 -37.18 16.49
N HIS A 308 -20.29 -36.42 15.80
CA HIS A 308 -20.40 -34.96 15.74
C HIS A 308 -20.91 -34.53 14.36
N LYS A 309 -22.06 -33.84 14.34
CA LYS A 309 -22.76 -33.36 13.14
C LYS A 309 -22.89 -31.84 13.13
N TRP A 310 -23.02 -31.26 11.93
CA TRP A 310 -23.13 -29.82 11.77
C TRP A 310 -24.05 -29.41 10.61
N SER A 311 -24.80 -28.31 10.79
CA SER A 311 -25.86 -27.79 9.91
C SER A 311 -25.42 -27.30 8.52
N GLY A 312 -24.18 -27.57 8.09
CA GLY A 312 -23.64 -27.07 6.82
C GLY A 312 -22.85 -28.09 6.00
N GLY A 313 -22.78 -29.37 6.40
CA GLY A 313 -21.98 -30.36 5.67
C GLY A 313 -22.57 -31.76 5.72
N ARG A 314 -22.52 -32.47 4.58
CA ARG A 314 -22.87 -33.90 4.44
C ARG A 314 -21.86 -34.84 5.14
N VAL A 315 -21.00 -34.29 5.99
CA VAL A 315 -19.84 -35.00 6.56
C VAL A 315 -19.93 -34.92 8.08
N HIS A 316 -19.81 -36.08 8.70
CA HIS A 316 -19.89 -36.25 10.14
C HIS A 316 -18.63 -36.98 10.62
N THR A 317 -18.16 -36.63 11.81
CA THR A 317 -17.02 -37.31 12.45
C THR A 317 -17.53 -38.31 13.47
N VAL A 318 -17.10 -39.56 13.35
CA VAL A 318 -17.29 -40.61 14.36
C VAL A 318 -16.04 -40.63 15.22
N ASN A 319 -16.23 -40.41 16.52
CA ASN A 319 -15.12 -40.21 17.44
C ASN A 319 -15.17 -41.25 18.55
N ARG A 320 -14.01 -41.79 18.87
CA ARG A 320 -13.80 -42.74 19.96
C ARG A 320 -12.70 -42.21 20.86
N LEU A 321 -13.03 -41.99 22.13
CA LEU A 321 -12.06 -41.59 23.14
C LEU A 321 -11.59 -42.80 23.93
N LEU A 322 -10.28 -43.04 23.94
CA LEU A 322 -9.60 -44.20 24.51
C LEU A 322 -8.70 -43.77 25.67
N PRO A 323 -8.82 -44.33 26.88
CA PRO A 323 -7.85 -44.11 27.95
C PRO A 323 -6.61 -44.98 27.74
N ALA A 324 -5.46 -44.34 27.51
CA ALA A 324 -4.14 -44.95 27.44
C ALA A 324 -3.41 -44.81 28.79
N LYS A 325 -2.82 -45.89 29.29
CA LYS A 325 -2.09 -45.87 30.56
C LYS A 325 -0.80 -45.08 30.39
N SER A 326 -0.62 -44.01 31.17
CA SER A 326 0.58 -43.16 31.16
C SER A 326 1.47 -43.41 32.37
N GLY A 327 0.90 -43.86 33.51
CA GLY A 327 1.64 -44.23 34.71
C GLY A 327 0.92 -45.26 35.59
N PRO A 328 1.41 -45.56 36.81
CA PRO A 328 0.82 -46.55 37.70
C PRO A 328 -0.61 -46.19 38.17
N ARG A 329 -0.92 -44.89 38.28
CA ARG A 329 -2.26 -44.37 38.66
C ARG A 329 -2.83 -43.33 37.70
N HIS A 330 -2.17 -43.07 36.56
CA HIS A 330 -2.53 -42.00 35.63
C HIS A 330 -2.83 -42.51 34.22
N TYR A 331 -3.89 -41.96 33.62
CA TYR A 331 -4.33 -42.24 32.26
C TYR A 331 -4.34 -40.95 31.43
N VAL A 332 -3.93 -41.07 30.17
CA VAL A 332 -4.01 -40.04 29.13
C VAL A 332 -5.11 -40.47 28.15
N PHE A 333 -5.76 -39.53 27.46
CA PHE A 333 -6.82 -39.86 26.50
C PHE A 333 -6.34 -39.73 25.06
N HIS A 334 -6.61 -40.74 24.24
CA HIS A 334 -6.39 -40.74 22.80
C HIS A 334 -7.74 -40.61 22.10
N LEU A 335 -7.89 -39.59 21.25
CA LEU A 335 -9.05 -39.44 20.40
C LEU A 335 -8.76 -40.09 19.05
N GLU A 336 -9.53 -41.10 18.71
CA GLU A 336 -9.58 -41.70 17.38
C GLU A 336 -10.78 -41.12 16.64
N SER A 337 -10.52 -40.33 15.59
CA SER A 337 -11.56 -39.67 14.79
C SER A 337 -11.56 -40.22 13.37
N THR A 338 -12.74 -40.63 12.88
CA THR A 338 -12.96 -41.07 11.49
C THR A 338 -14.05 -40.22 10.84
N THR A 339 -13.85 -39.87 9.56
CA THR A 339 -14.87 -39.16 8.76
C THR A 339 -15.66 -40.16 7.93
N PHE A 340 -16.99 -40.00 7.86
CA PHE A 340 -17.84 -40.85 7.03
C PHE A 340 -17.54 -40.65 5.52
N ARG A 341 -17.32 -41.77 4.81
CA ARG A 341 -17.16 -41.99 3.35
C ARG A 341 -16.84 -40.78 2.42
N GLN A 342 -15.70 -40.87 1.73
CA GLN A 342 -15.32 -40.11 0.50
C GLN A 342 -15.49 -38.59 0.55
N VAL A 343 -14.76 -37.93 1.42
CA VAL A 343 -14.74 -36.47 1.53
C VAL A 343 -13.35 -35.92 1.19
N PRO A 344 -13.23 -34.80 0.44
CA PRO A 344 -11.95 -34.18 0.16
C PRO A 344 -11.17 -33.83 1.45
N LYS A 345 -9.86 -34.12 1.45
CA LYS A 345 -8.94 -34.03 2.60
C LYS A 345 -9.05 -32.73 3.41
N GLU A 346 -9.18 -31.58 2.74
CA GLU A 346 -9.23 -30.27 3.42
C GLU A 346 -10.50 -30.10 4.27
N SER A 347 -11.63 -30.62 3.79
CA SER A 347 -12.92 -30.56 4.49
C SER A 347 -12.91 -31.47 5.70
N SER A 348 -12.31 -32.66 5.60
CA SER A 348 -12.14 -33.61 6.71
C SER A 348 -11.27 -33.02 7.82
N MET A 349 -10.16 -32.38 7.48
CA MET A 349 -9.23 -31.78 8.46
C MET A 349 -9.86 -30.61 9.23
N ARG A 350 -10.58 -29.72 8.52
CA ARG A 350 -11.30 -28.60 9.17
C ARG A 350 -12.34 -29.07 10.17
N GLN A 351 -12.98 -30.21 9.94
CA GLN A 351 -14.00 -30.76 10.82
C GLN A 351 -13.40 -31.44 12.05
N ILE A 352 -12.33 -32.22 11.87
CA ILE A 352 -11.58 -32.82 12.99
C ILE A 352 -11.05 -31.72 13.92
N GLN A 353 -10.50 -30.63 13.36
CA GLN A 353 -10.06 -29.47 14.15
C GLN A 353 -11.18 -28.87 15.01
N LYS A 354 -12.40 -28.81 14.48
CA LYS A 354 -13.56 -28.29 15.22
C LYS A 354 -13.97 -29.23 16.35
N THR A 355 -14.03 -30.53 16.08
CA THR A 355 -14.31 -31.55 17.11
C THR A 355 -13.30 -31.48 18.26
N VAL A 356 -12.00 -31.38 17.94
CA VAL A 356 -10.93 -31.29 18.94
C VAL A 356 -11.01 -29.98 19.71
N SER A 357 -11.35 -28.87 19.04
CA SER A 357 -11.54 -27.58 19.72
C SER A 357 -12.72 -27.61 20.69
N VAL A 358 -13.80 -28.34 20.40
CA VAL A 358 -14.91 -28.52 21.34
C VAL A 358 -14.47 -29.35 22.54
N LEU A 359 -13.89 -30.54 22.31
CA LEU A 359 -13.39 -31.40 23.38
C LEU A 359 -12.41 -30.67 24.29
N ARG A 360 -11.47 -29.90 23.72
CA ARG A 360 -10.51 -29.12 24.52
C ARG A 360 -11.19 -28.08 25.40
N ARG A 361 -12.22 -27.39 24.91
CA ARG A 361 -12.99 -26.43 25.73
C ARG A 361 -13.65 -27.13 26.91
N LEU A 362 -14.18 -28.33 26.72
CA LEU A 362 -14.78 -29.14 27.78
C LEU A 362 -13.73 -29.63 28.78
N ILE A 363 -12.57 -30.07 28.30
CA ILE A 363 -11.45 -30.49 29.13
C ILE A 363 -10.94 -29.35 30.00
N LEU A 364 -10.78 -28.15 29.44
CA LEU A 364 -10.34 -26.98 30.20
C LEU A 364 -11.35 -26.63 31.30
N ARG A 365 -12.66 -26.69 30.99
CA ARG A 365 -13.72 -26.51 32.00
C ARG A 365 -13.67 -27.57 33.09
N TYR A 366 -13.56 -28.85 32.72
CA TYR A 366 -13.40 -29.93 33.68
C TYR A 366 -12.17 -29.74 34.57
N SER A 367 -11.01 -29.42 34.01
CA SER A 367 -9.78 -29.20 34.78
C SER A 367 -9.89 -28.03 35.76
N HIS A 368 -10.65 -27.00 35.40
CA HIS A 368 -10.92 -25.85 36.26
C HIS A 368 -11.85 -26.26 37.41
N ASP A 369 -12.99 -26.89 37.09
CA ASP A 369 -14.00 -27.29 38.06
C ASP A 369 -13.46 -28.36 39.02
N TYR A 370 -12.65 -29.30 38.51
CA TYR A 370 -12.03 -30.37 39.29
C TYR A 370 -10.93 -29.84 40.22
N ARG A 371 -10.11 -28.88 39.76
CA ARG A 371 -9.13 -28.20 40.63
C ARG A 371 -9.82 -27.46 41.78
N TYR A 372 -10.94 -26.80 41.52
CA TYR A 372 -11.74 -26.14 42.56
C TYR A 372 -12.28 -27.13 43.59
N LYS A 373 -12.78 -28.28 43.14
CA LYS A 373 -13.32 -29.32 44.03
C LYS A 373 -12.24 -29.91 44.95
N MET A 374 -11.04 -30.20 44.41
CA MET A 374 -9.89 -30.68 45.18
C MET A 374 -9.36 -29.66 46.21
N ILE A 375 -9.39 -28.36 45.89
CA ILE A 375 -8.99 -27.29 46.82
C ILE A 375 -10.00 -27.16 47.95
N SER A 376 -11.31 -27.20 47.61
CA SER A 376 -12.41 -27.17 48.58
C SER A 376 -12.36 -28.35 49.56
N GLU A 377 -12.23 -29.59 49.05
CA GLU A 377 -12.18 -30.79 49.90
C GLU A 377 -10.92 -30.84 50.79
N ARG A 378 -9.78 -30.33 50.32
CA ARG A 378 -8.57 -30.18 51.16
C ARG A 378 -8.72 -29.13 52.26
N GLN A 379 -9.46 -28.05 52.02
CA GLN A 379 -9.75 -27.07 53.08
C GLN A 379 -10.71 -27.67 54.11
N ILE A 380 -11.77 -28.35 53.68
CA ILE A 380 -12.74 -29.01 54.59
C ILE A 380 -12.07 -30.10 55.43
N GLY A 381 -11.15 -30.88 54.84
CA GLY A 381 -10.35 -31.88 55.57
C GLY A 381 -9.40 -31.27 56.61
N ARG A 382 -8.80 -30.09 56.35
CA ARG A 382 -8.01 -29.36 57.35
C ARG A 382 -8.86 -28.86 58.52
N PHE A 383 -10.06 -28.34 58.24
CA PHE A 383 -10.98 -27.90 59.29
C PHE A 383 -11.51 -29.05 60.16
N HIS A 384 -11.60 -30.27 59.62
CA HIS A 384 -12.00 -31.44 60.41
C HIS A 384 -10.86 -31.98 61.29
N ILE A 385 -9.59 -31.88 60.88
CA ILE A 385 -8.45 -32.30 61.69
C ILE A 385 -8.17 -31.31 62.83
N GLU A 386 -8.44 -30.01 62.64
CA GLU A 386 -8.32 -29.01 63.71
C GLU A 386 -9.43 -29.12 64.77
N ARG A 387 -10.62 -29.62 64.45
CA ARG A 387 -11.70 -29.82 65.44
C ARG A 387 -11.58 -31.08 66.29
N VAL A 388 -10.70 -32.03 65.95
CA VAL A 388 -10.47 -33.26 66.75
C VAL A 388 -9.27 -33.09 67.71
N LYS A 389 -8.63 -31.92 67.72
CA LYS A 389 -7.48 -31.58 68.58
C LYS A 389 -7.75 -30.47 69.60
N VAL A 390 -9.02 -30.19 69.92
CA VAL A 390 -9.40 -29.27 71.01
C VAL A 390 -10.08 -30.05 72.11
#